data_AF-A0A2S8RBU4-F1
#
_entry.id   AF-A0A2S8RBU4-F1
#
_cell.length_a   1.000
_cell.length_b   1.000
_cell.length_c   1.000
_cell.angle_alpha   90.00
_cell.angle_beta   90.00
_cell.angle_gamma   90.00
#
_symmetry.space_group_name_H-M   'P 1'
#
loop_
_entity.id
_entity.type
_entity.pdbx_description
1 polymer ?
#
loop_
_entity_poly.entity_id
_entity_poly.type
_entity_poly.pdbx_seq_one_letter_code
_entity_poly.pdbx_strand_id
1 'polypeptide(L)'
;MRRKKLGLLTVIALLVSVMLPSFIITIPVNANDDLDLPEKVVFEATIRDFTPDTNPDFENPTFYNNAIRIGSKAVKGLVQDELDEDGKPVYKGPGYYRNDYGRIITDVPMITSAETFSQWYRDVEGVNRSVKREIELKLDYDKNNNPYYCFSDDQFFPIDDDVLREGEETFGNYKGKLVEKEERTGSGIVEKVKVYRNFHFTTEIESKFMYKGGETFTFIGDDDVWVFIDGKLVIDIGGVHGKVEEKISLDDLDIGLEKGKIYTFHFFHAERHTVESNFTIQTTIDFYTEQNHKMNLMARNEGGSYDSEASGMVGDIVELKYVFPEQEIELPEIENISINRIVFNFETNLPRGLEVIDSGGLIKSDILDERGNIIGTKLRQPDSGEDFDIDYEVDPVTGKYRIKKHEITIKVRLLRPGAYKINPEDIIANYSLYYSDGAIVGLHKGHYIADNNVGINVRFRARIEGPDSMYVGQIVTYTVITDLEDTTDTSFIWSVDENYLEIVEDNGETIKVKAVGKGEGKISVNVGLDGINQEAEKTVNIMWVIDIQ
;
A
#
# COMPACT_ATOMS: atom_id res chain seq x y z
N MET A 1 30.12 83.92 -6.43
CA MET A 1 28.69 83.97 -6.84
C MET A 1 28.14 82.55 -6.99
N ARG A 2 27.02 82.29 -6.29
CA ARG A 2 25.98 81.21 -6.28
C ARG A 2 26.27 79.83 -6.91
N ARG A 3 26.21 78.69 -6.17
CA ARG A 3 25.06 77.91 -5.59
C ARG A 3 24.13 77.32 -6.68
N LYS A 4 24.05 75.99 -6.87
CA LYS A 4 23.31 74.90 -6.16
C LYS A 4 21.91 74.56 -6.78
N LYS A 5 21.73 73.25 -7.05
CA LYS A 5 20.57 72.34 -6.80
C LYS A 5 19.35 72.21 -7.77
N LEU A 6 18.93 70.92 -7.88
CA LEU A 6 17.60 70.27 -8.16
C LEU A 6 17.01 70.37 -9.59
N GLY A 7 16.35 69.36 -10.20
CA GLY A 7 15.94 68.00 -9.82
C GLY A 7 15.13 67.29 -10.94
N LEU A 8 15.30 65.96 -11.06
CA LEU A 8 14.28 64.89 -11.22
C LEU A 8 13.31 64.86 -12.44
N LEU A 9 13.37 63.81 -13.29
CA LEU A 9 12.42 62.67 -13.41
C LEU A 9 12.45 61.94 -14.78
N THR A 10 12.29 60.61 -14.71
CA THR A 10 11.83 59.63 -15.73
C THR A 10 12.78 59.21 -16.86
N VAL A 11 13.26 57.95 -16.80
CA VAL A 11 13.79 57.21 -17.96
C VAL A 11 12.98 55.93 -18.12
N ILE A 12 12.24 55.85 -19.22
CA ILE A 12 11.64 54.63 -19.78
C ILE A 12 12.72 53.99 -20.67
N ALA A 13 13.11 52.75 -20.39
CA ALA A 13 14.01 51.98 -21.24
C ALA A 13 13.21 50.89 -21.97
N LEU A 14 13.09 51.05 -23.29
CA LEU A 14 12.57 50.09 -24.25
C LEU A 14 13.72 49.11 -24.61
N LEU A 15 13.53 47.81 -24.41
CA LEU A 15 14.51 46.78 -24.83
C LEU A 15 14.01 46.11 -26.11
N VAL A 16 14.81 46.28 -27.16
CA VAL A 16 14.65 45.72 -28.51
C VAL A 16 15.04 44.24 -28.49
N SER A 17 14.10 43.37 -28.85
CA SER A 17 14.33 41.93 -29.08
C SER A 17 14.80 41.70 -30.53
N VAL A 18 15.96 41.07 -30.68
CA VAL A 18 16.54 40.66 -31.97
C VAL A 18 15.98 39.28 -32.34
N MET A 19 15.25 39.21 -33.45
CA MET A 19 14.86 37.95 -34.10
C MET A 19 16.06 37.30 -34.79
N LEU A 20 16.35 36.05 -34.45
CA LEU A 20 17.11 35.11 -35.30
C LEU A 20 16.15 34.01 -35.78
N PRO A 21 16.06 33.72 -37.09
CA PRO A 21 15.25 32.63 -37.60
C PRO A 21 15.99 31.30 -37.40
N SER A 22 15.54 30.49 -36.45
CA SER A 22 15.99 29.10 -36.32
C SER A 22 15.31 28.26 -37.39
N PHE A 23 16.09 27.83 -38.39
CA PHE A 23 15.74 26.71 -39.25
C PHE A 23 15.60 25.45 -38.39
N ILE A 24 14.38 24.92 -38.28
CA ILE A 24 14.17 23.60 -37.69
C ILE A 24 14.62 22.58 -38.74
N ILE A 25 15.74 21.93 -38.46
CA ILE A 25 16.14 20.69 -39.14
C ILE A 25 15.15 19.63 -38.66
N THR A 26 14.19 19.25 -39.49
CA THR A 26 13.37 18.06 -39.25
C THR A 26 14.25 16.84 -39.45
N ILE A 27 14.69 16.23 -38.35
CA ILE A 27 15.13 14.85 -38.35
C ILE A 27 13.87 14.01 -38.58
N PRO A 28 13.81 13.13 -39.59
CA PRO A 28 12.72 12.17 -39.66
C PRO A 28 12.89 11.23 -38.47
N VAL A 29 11.98 11.32 -37.50
CA VAL A 29 11.82 10.28 -36.48
C VAL A 29 11.28 9.07 -37.24
N ASN A 30 12.06 7.99 -37.22
CA ASN A 30 11.63 6.70 -37.73
C ASN A 30 10.37 6.30 -36.94
N ALA A 31 9.31 5.90 -37.65
CA ALA A 31 8.17 5.26 -37.03
C ALA A 31 8.64 3.92 -36.46
N ASN A 32 8.86 3.86 -35.14
CA ASN A 32 8.95 2.67 -34.29
C ASN A 32 9.21 3.16 -32.84
N ASP A 33 8.22 3.76 -32.18
CA ASP A 33 8.13 4.09 -30.74
C ASP A 33 6.64 4.47 -30.53
N ASP A 34 5.81 4.04 -29.58
CA ASP A 34 5.93 3.30 -28.32
C ASP A 34 4.56 2.66 -28.05
N LEU A 35 4.48 1.35 -27.82
CA LEU A 35 3.41 0.77 -27.00
C LEU A 35 3.88 1.01 -25.56
N ASP A 36 3.20 1.87 -24.80
CA ASP A 36 3.56 2.30 -23.44
C ASP A 36 3.32 1.19 -22.39
N LEU A 37 3.79 -0.03 -22.71
CA LEU A 37 3.69 -1.19 -21.84
C LEU A 37 4.54 -0.95 -20.58
N PRO A 38 4.03 -1.28 -19.38
CA PRO A 38 4.82 -1.12 -18.17
C PRO A 38 6.12 -1.92 -18.27
N GLU A 39 7.24 -1.35 -17.80
CA GLU A 39 8.57 -2.00 -17.85
C GLU A 39 8.60 -3.37 -17.16
N LYS A 40 7.63 -3.63 -16.27
CA LYS A 40 7.48 -4.88 -15.54
C LYS A 40 6.05 -5.16 -15.09
N VAL A 41 5.75 -6.44 -14.88
CA VAL A 41 4.56 -6.97 -14.21
C VAL A 41 5.01 -7.74 -12.97
N VAL A 42 4.37 -7.51 -11.82
CA VAL A 42 4.72 -8.15 -10.55
C VAL A 42 3.57 -9.05 -10.11
N PHE A 43 3.86 -10.33 -9.89
CA PHE A 43 2.95 -11.25 -9.22
C PHE A 43 3.32 -11.40 -7.74
N GLU A 44 2.33 -11.41 -6.86
CA GLU A 44 2.51 -11.92 -5.50
C GLU A 44 2.25 -13.43 -5.51
N ALA A 45 3.33 -14.21 -5.44
CA ALA A 45 3.28 -15.66 -5.32
C ALA A 45 3.15 -16.09 -3.85
N THR A 46 2.36 -17.13 -3.62
CA THR A 46 2.34 -17.87 -2.35
C THR A 46 3.27 -19.07 -2.48
N ILE A 47 4.38 -19.05 -1.74
CA ILE A 47 5.30 -20.19 -1.65
C ILE A 47 4.96 -20.98 -0.39
N ARG A 48 4.86 -22.31 -0.49
CA ARG A 48 4.66 -23.18 0.68
C ARG A 48 5.82 -24.15 0.80
N ASP A 49 6.47 -24.14 1.95
CA ASP A 49 7.61 -24.97 2.27
C ASP A 49 7.16 -26.33 2.86
N PHE A 50 7.78 -27.40 2.41
CA PHE A 50 7.53 -28.80 2.79
C PHE A 50 8.83 -29.49 3.18
N THR A 51 8.72 -30.69 3.75
CA THR A 51 9.84 -31.61 3.91
C THR A 51 9.38 -33.02 3.55
N PRO A 52 10.31 -33.95 3.22
CA PRO A 52 9.95 -35.35 3.00
C PRO A 52 9.31 -36.02 4.22
N ASP A 53 9.55 -35.48 5.43
CA ASP A 53 8.95 -35.95 6.68
C ASP A 53 7.50 -35.43 6.87
N THR A 54 7.17 -34.27 6.30
CA THR A 54 5.84 -33.67 6.43
C THR A 54 4.91 -33.99 5.26
N ASN A 55 5.46 -34.27 4.08
CA ASN A 55 4.69 -34.76 2.93
C ASN A 55 5.52 -35.74 2.08
N PRO A 56 5.03 -36.99 1.85
CA PRO A 56 5.80 -38.06 1.20
C PRO A 56 5.94 -37.88 -0.32
N ASP A 57 5.32 -36.86 -0.92
CA ASP A 57 5.47 -36.58 -2.35
C ASP A 57 6.78 -35.87 -2.68
N PHE A 58 7.45 -35.28 -1.68
CA PHE A 58 8.72 -34.57 -1.81
C PHE A 58 9.91 -35.50 -1.54
N GLU A 59 10.94 -35.45 -2.41
CA GLU A 59 12.10 -36.35 -2.42
C GLU A 59 11.71 -37.85 -2.41
N ASN A 60 10.61 -38.21 -3.08
CA ASN A 60 10.13 -39.58 -3.10
C ASN A 60 11.00 -40.47 -4.03
N PRO A 61 11.68 -41.51 -3.50
CA PRO A 61 12.58 -42.33 -4.30
C PRO A 61 11.86 -43.15 -5.37
N THR A 62 10.57 -43.46 -5.18
CA THR A 62 9.79 -44.19 -6.19
C THR A 62 9.53 -43.33 -7.40
N PHE A 63 9.15 -42.06 -7.19
CA PHE A 63 8.88 -41.12 -8.29
C PHE A 63 10.16 -40.75 -9.03
N TYR A 64 11.27 -40.56 -8.31
CA TYR A 64 12.60 -40.39 -8.93
C TYR A 64 12.99 -41.59 -9.81
N ASN A 65 12.83 -42.83 -9.31
CA ASN A 65 13.13 -44.03 -10.10
C ASN A 65 12.19 -44.17 -11.31
N ASN A 66 10.93 -43.78 -11.17
CA ASN A 66 9.98 -43.73 -12.29
C ASN A 66 10.42 -42.71 -13.33
N ALA A 67 10.83 -41.52 -12.91
CA ALA A 67 11.35 -40.46 -13.78
C ALA A 67 12.54 -40.95 -14.60
N ILE A 68 13.55 -41.54 -13.95
CA ILE A 68 14.70 -42.13 -14.65
C ILE A 68 14.25 -43.19 -15.67
N ARG A 69 13.33 -44.09 -15.29
CA ARG A 69 12.85 -45.16 -16.16
C ARG A 69 12.18 -44.63 -17.43
N ILE A 70 11.52 -43.49 -17.36
CA ILE A 70 10.84 -42.86 -18.51
C ILE A 70 11.74 -41.85 -19.24
N GLY A 71 13.00 -41.71 -18.83
CA GLY A 71 13.96 -40.77 -19.42
C GLY A 71 13.73 -39.32 -19.02
N SER A 72 13.30 -39.09 -17.78
CA SER A 72 13.01 -37.77 -17.19
C SER A 72 12.05 -36.94 -18.04
N LYS A 73 11.01 -37.58 -18.57
CA LYS A 73 9.94 -36.94 -19.34
C LYS A 73 8.81 -36.51 -18.40
N ALA A 74 8.17 -35.38 -18.72
CA ALA A 74 6.93 -34.98 -18.07
C ALA A 74 5.82 -36.05 -18.23
N VAL A 75 5.03 -36.18 -17.18
CA VAL A 75 3.89 -37.08 -17.01
C VAL A 75 2.62 -36.24 -16.91
N LYS A 76 1.81 -36.29 -17.96
CA LYS A 76 0.56 -35.54 -18.08
C LYS A 76 -0.60 -36.31 -17.44
N GLY A 77 -1.70 -35.62 -17.14
CA GLY A 77 -2.96 -36.18 -16.67
C GLY A 77 -2.95 -36.58 -15.20
N LEU A 78 -2.04 -36.01 -14.39
CA LEU A 78 -2.00 -36.21 -12.94
C LEU A 78 -3.13 -35.45 -12.22
N VAL A 79 -3.55 -34.31 -12.77
CA VAL A 79 -4.63 -33.46 -12.23
C VAL A 79 -5.89 -33.51 -13.09
N GLN A 80 -7.01 -33.13 -12.51
CA GLN A 80 -8.28 -32.96 -13.21
C GLN A 80 -8.21 -31.76 -14.16
N ASP A 81 -9.08 -31.78 -15.16
CA ASP A 81 -9.11 -30.76 -16.20
C ASP A 81 -9.74 -29.44 -15.69
N GLU A 82 -10.41 -29.50 -14.53
CA GLU A 82 -11.04 -28.37 -13.84
C GLU A 82 -10.51 -28.24 -12.40
N LEU A 83 -10.41 -26.99 -11.91
CA LEU A 83 -10.11 -26.69 -10.50
C LEU A 83 -11.29 -27.04 -9.58
N ASP A 84 -11.01 -27.21 -8.29
CA ASP A 84 -12.06 -27.30 -7.27
C ASP A 84 -12.72 -25.95 -6.95
N GLU A 85 -13.69 -25.96 -6.02
CA GLU A 85 -14.45 -24.78 -5.61
C GLU A 85 -13.59 -23.67 -4.96
N ASP A 86 -12.39 -24.00 -4.46
CA ASP A 86 -11.44 -23.03 -3.90
C ASP A 86 -10.35 -22.62 -4.91
N GLY A 87 -10.53 -23.01 -6.19
CA GLY A 87 -9.58 -22.73 -7.26
C GLY A 87 -8.27 -23.48 -7.08
N LYS A 88 -8.28 -24.74 -6.63
CA LYS A 88 -7.08 -25.58 -6.46
C LYS A 88 -7.10 -26.80 -7.39
N PRO A 89 -5.93 -27.27 -7.86
CA PRO A 89 -5.87 -28.45 -8.71
C PRO A 89 -6.27 -29.69 -7.91
N VAL A 90 -6.98 -30.60 -8.57
CA VAL A 90 -7.48 -31.84 -7.95
C VAL A 90 -6.76 -33.04 -8.54
N TYR A 91 -6.30 -33.97 -7.70
CA TYR A 91 -5.65 -35.19 -8.18
C TYR A 91 -6.62 -36.06 -8.98
N LYS A 92 -6.21 -36.50 -10.18
CA LYS A 92 -6.98 -37.38 -11.08
C LYS A 92 -6.55 -38.84 -10.95
N GLY A 93 -5.26 -39.09 -10.75
CA GLY A 93 -4.68 -40.43 -10.68
C GLY A 93 -3.30 -40.52 -11.32
N PRO A 94 -2.78 -41.74 -11.52
CA PRO A 94 -1.56 -41.97 -12.28
C PRO A 94 -1.66 -41.39 -13.68
N GLY A 95 -0.60 -40.71 -14.12
CA GLY A 95 -0.58 -40.00 -15.39
C GLY A 95 -0.08 -40.87 -16.55
N TYR A 96 0.25 -40.21 -17.64
CA TYR A 96 0.77 -40.83 -18.84
C TYR A 96 1.89 -40.00 -19.47
N TYR A 97 2.73 -40.65 -20.27
CA TYR A 97 3.73 -39.96 -21.10
C TYR A 97 3.77 -40.56 -22.50
N ARG A 98 4.35 -39.81 -23.45
CA ARG A 98 4.61 -40.29 -24.80
C ARG A 98 6.07 -40.75 -24.88
N ASN A 99 6.28 -42.01 -25.23
CA ASN A 99 7.65 -42.52 -25.43
C ASN A 99 8.26 -42.04 -26.75
N ASP A 100 9.54 -42.35 -26.98
CA ASP A 100 10.28 -41.90 -28.17
C ASP A 100 9.72 -42.43 -29.50
N TYR A 101 8.84 -43.44 -29.46
CA TYR A 101 8.14 -43.99 -30.61
C TYR A 101 6.75 -43.39 -30.82
N GLY A 102 6.40 -42.36 -30.05
CA GLY A 102 5.09 -41.70 -30.13
C GLY A 102 3.96 -42.47 -29.46
N ARG A 103 4.22 -43.58 -28.75
CA ARG A 103 3.20 -44.37 -28.06
C ARG A 103 2.90 -43.77 -26.69
N ILE A 104 1.61 -43.63 -26.37
CA ILE A 104 1.13 -43.23 -25.04
C ILE A 104 1.28 -44.42 -24.08
N ILE A 105 1.94 -44.20 -22.96
CA ILE A 105 2.09 -45.14 -21.85
C ILE A 105 1.37 -44.54 -20.64
N THR A 106 0.34 -45.24 -20.15
CA THR A 106 -0.50 -44.82 -19.01
C THR A 106 -0.01 -45.42 -17.70
N ASP A 107 -0.72 -45.12 -16.62
CA ASP A 107 -0.54 -45.72 -15.29
C ASP A 107 0.84 -45.44 -14.69
N VAL A 108 1.32 -44.21 -14.84
CA VAL A 108 2.61 -43.76 -14.30
C VAL A 108 2.38 -43.01 -12.98
N PRO A 109 2.62 -43.63 -11.82
CA PRO A 109 2.40 -42.98 -10.54
C PRO A 109 3.53 -41.98 -10.24
N MET A 110 3.15 -40.73 -10.02
CA MET A 110 4.05 -39.63 -9.65
C MET A 110 3.59 -38.87 -8.41
N ILE A 111 2.46 -39.25 -7.81
CA ILE A 111 1.88 -38.63 -6.62
C ILE A 111 1.35 -39.77 -5.73
N THR A 112 1.54 -39.68 -4.43
CA THR A 112 1.24 -40.76 -3.47
C THR A 112 -0.25 -41.00 -3.37
N SER A 113 -1.04 -39.95 -3.22
CA SER A 113 -2.49 -40.05 -3.06
C SER A 113 -3.19 -38.71 -3.29
N ALA A 114 -4.53 -38.75 -3.38
CA ALA A 114 -5.34 -37.52 -3.39
C ALA A 114 -5.18 -36.71 -2.09
N GLU A 115 -5.01 -37.39 -0.94
CA GLU A 115 -4.86 -36.75 0.37
C GLU A 115 -3.55 -35.93 0.44
N THR A 116 -2.43 -36.52 0.05
CA THR A 116 -1.12 -35.85 0.06
C THR A 116 -1.07 -34.69 -0.93
N PHE A 117 -1.69 -34.85 -2.11
CA PHE A 117 -1.78 -33.78 -3.12
C PHE A 117 -2.65 -32.62 -2.68
N SER A 118 -3.77 -32.88 -1.98
CA SER A 118 -4.67 -31.81 -1.51
C SER A 118 -3.99 -30.80 -0.57
N GLN A 119 -2.84 -31.16 0.00
CA GLN A 119 -2.06 -30.32 0.90
C GLN A 119 -1.07 -29.39 0.16
N TRP A 120 -0.81 -29.61 -1.14
CA TRP A 120 0.23 -28.89 -1.88
C TRP A 120 -0.05 -27.38 -1.94
N TYR A 121 -1.30 -27.00 -2.21
CA TYR A 121 -1.69 -25.60 -2.43
C TYR A 121 -2.65 -25.08 -1.35
N ARG A 122 -2.56 -25.64 -0.15
CA ARG A 122 -3.38 -25.27 1.01
C ARG A 122 -2.51 -25.17 2.25
N ASP A 123 -2.75 -24.16 3.07
CA ASP A 123 -2.01 -24.00 4.33
C ASP A 123 -2.52 -25.04 5.33
N VAL A 124 -1.65 -25.98 5.69
CA VAL A 124 -1.99 -27.09 6.59
C VAL A 124 -0.96 -27.14 7.71
N GLU A 125 -1.43 -26.88 8.93
CA GLU A 125 -0.59 -26.83 10.13
C GLU A 125 0.21 -28.12 10.31
N GLY A 126 1.53 -27.98 10.49
CA GLY A 126 2.46 -29.11 10.64
C GLY A 126 2.85 -29.81 9.34
N VAL A 127 2.19 -29.51 8.21
CA VAL A 127 2.51 -30.06 6.89
C VAL A 127 3.36 -29.08 6.07
N ASN A 128 2.96 -27.81 6.03
CA ASN A 128 3.67 -26.75 5.33
C ASN A 128 3.74 -25.42 6.09
N ARG A 129 4.61 -24.53 5.62
CA ARG A 129 4.71 -23.13 6.06
C ARG A 129 4.67 -22.21 4.84
N SER A 130 3.74 -21.25 4.83
CA SER A 130 3.55 -20.35 3.69
C SER A 130 4.29 -19.01 3.87
N VAL A 131 4.86 -18.49 2.78
CA VAL A 131 5.44 -17.14 2.70
C VAL A 131 5.06 -16.50 1.36
N LYS A 132 5.11 -15.17 1.30
CA LYS A 132 4.82 -14.40 0.07
C LYS A 132 6.10 -13.98 -0.63
N ARG A 133 6.13 -14.08 -1.96
CA ARG A 133 7.26 -13.66 -2.80
C ARG A 133 6.76 -12.87 -4.01
N GLU A 134 7.53 -11.87 -4.40
CA GLU A 134 7.25 -11.13 -5.63
C GLU A 134 7.98 -11.80 -6.79
N ILE A 135 7.24 -12.13 -7.86
CA ILE A 135 7.79 -12.62 -9.13
C ILE A 135 7.65 -11.49 -10.15
N GLU A 136 8.77 -10.85 -10.46
CA GLU A 136 8.83 -9.69 -11.35
C GLU A 136 9.17 -10.13 -12.78
N LEU A 137 8.18 -10.08 -13.67
CA LEU A 137 8.38 -10.28 -15.10
C LEU A 137 8.75 -8.95 -15.75
N LYS A 138 9.86 -8.90 -16.47
CA LYS A 138 10.37 -7.70 -17.14
C LYS A 138 9.99 -7.68 -18.61
N LEU A 139 9.72 -6.51 -19.14
CA LEU A 139 9.49 -6.30 -20.57
C LEU A 139 10.77 -6.63 -21.36
N ASP A 140 10.62 -7.43 -22.41
CA ASP A 140 11.66 -7.85 -23.35
C ASP A 140 11.07 -7.93 -24.76
N TYR A 141 11.92 -8.11 -25.78
CA TYR A 141 11.53 -8.08 -27.19
C TYR A 141 12.03 -9.29 -27.96
N ASP A 142 11.16 -9.92 -28.74
CA ASP A 142 11.55 -11.06 -29.56
C ASP A 142 12.45 -10.63 -30.74
N LYS A 143 12.95 -11.60 -31.51
CA LYS A 143 13.80 -11.35 -32.70
C LYS A 143 13.14 -10.49 -33.79
N ASN A 144 11.81 -10.33 -33.74
CA ASN A 144 11.03 -9.52 -34.66
C ASN A 144 10.60 -8.18 -34.02
N ASN A 145 11.11 -7.86 -32.83
CA ASN A 145 10.78 -6.67 -32.04
C ASN A 145 9.34 -6.63 -31.49
N ASN A 146 8.72 -7.80 -31.26
CA ASN A 146 7.44 -7.87 -30.55
C ASN A 146 7.67 -7.92 -29.03
N PRO A 147 6.93 -7.13 -28.22
CA PRO A 147 7.10 -7.11 -26.78
C PRO A 147 6.55 -8.39 -26.12
N TYR A 148 7.21 -8.84 -25.06
CA TYR A 148 6.75 -9.88 -24.16
C TYR A 148 7.31 -9.66 -22.74
N TYR A 149 6.66 -10.23 -21.74
CA TYR A 149 7.11 -10.23 -20.35
C TYR A 149 7.86 -11.51 -20.01
N CYS A 150 8.98 -11.39 -19.30
CA CYS A 150 9.88 -12.49 -18.99
C CYS A 150 10.33 -12.47 -17.54
N PHE A 151 10.16 -13.59 -16.85
CA PHE A 151 10.89 -13.93 -15.62
C PHE A 151 11.70 -15.20 -15.91
N SER A 152 12.97 -15.23 -15.53
CA SER A 152 13.85 -16.38 -15.72
C SER A 152 14.82 -16.49 -14.57
N ASP A 153 14.78 -17.62 -13.87
CA ASP A 153 15.71 -18.00 -12.81
C ASP A 153 16.08 -19.47 -12.99
N ASP A 154 17.36 -19.76 -13.23
CA ASP A 154 17.91 -21.13 -13.35
C ASP A 154 18.36 -21.71 -12.00
N GLN A 155 18.19 -20.93 -10.93
CA GLN A 155 18.45 -21.26 -9.54
C GLN A 155 17.31 -20.72 -8.65
N PHE A 156 16.08 -21.10 -8.98
CA PHE A 156 14.89 -20.59 -8.31
C PHE A 156 14.71 -21.21 -6.92
N PHE A 157 15.35 -20.62 -5.91
CA PHE A 157 15.28 -21.05 -4.52
C PHE A 157 14.72 -19.93 -3.63
N PRO A 158 13.42 -19.61 -3.76
CA PRO A 158 12.82 -18.42 -3.15
C PRO A 158 12.74 -18.45 -1.62
N ILE A 159 13.02 -19.60 -1.01
CA ILE A 159 12.90 -19.85 0.42
C ILE A 159 14.14 -20.53 1.01
N ASP A 160 15.30 -20.34 0.38
CA ASP A 160 16.56 -20.66 1.04
C ASP A 160 16.73 -19.87 2.35
N ASP A 161 17.40 -20.46 3.34
CA ASP A 161 17.63 -19.83 4.65
C ASP A 161 18.26 -18.42 4.53
N ASP A 162 19.06 -18.13 3.50
CA ASP A 162 19.75 -16.86 3.28
C ASP A 162 18.93 -15.80 2.54
N VAL A 163 17.71 -16.12 2.08
CA VAL A 163 16.80 -15.17 1.37
C VAL A 163 15.51 -14.85 2.13
N LEU A 164 15.31 -15.42 3.33
CA LEU A 164 14.14 -15.13 4.17
C LEU A 164 14.15 -13.68 4.67
N ARG A 165 12.97 -13.06 4.71
CA ARG A 165 12.77 -11.71 5.29
C ARG A 165 12.68 -11.81 6.81
N GLU A 166 12.93 -10.69 7.51
CA GLU A 166 12.84 -10.65 8.98
C GLU A 166 11.44 -11.07 9.46
N GLY A 167 11.39 -12.06 10.37
CA GLY A 167 10.16 -12.59 10.93
C GLY A 167 9.51 -13.72 10.12
N GLU A 168 10.04 -14.07 8.93
CA GLU A 168 9.58 -15.25 8.19
C GLU A 168 10.17 -16.53 8.78
N GLU A 169 9.34 -17.56 8.88
CA GLU A 169 9.78 -18.89 9.30
C GLU A 169 9.38 -19.95 8.29
N THR A 170 10.35 -20.76 7.88
CA THR A 170 10.16 -21.95 7.03
C THR A 170 10.70 -23.18 7.78
N PHE A 171 10.59 -24.38 7.21
CA PHE A 171 11.28 -25.58 7.71
C PHE A 171 12.77 -25.59 7.36
N GLY A 172 13.17 -24.77 6.39
CA GLY A 172 14.55 -24.44 6.06
C GLY A 172 15.21 -25.42 5.10
N ASN A 173 16.46 -25.10 4.73
CA ASN A 173 17.19 -25.83 3.70
C ASN A 173 17.32 -27.33 3.99
N TYR A 174 17.04 -28.16 2.98
CA TYR A 174 17.09 -29.62 3.09
C TYR A 174 18.52 -30.13 3.32
N LYS A 175 18.74 -30.76 4.48
CA LYS A 175 20.08 -31.23 4.90
C LYS A 175 20.48 -32.60 4.34
N GLY A 176 19.64 -33.23 3.51
CA GLY A 176 19.91 -34.56 2.95
C GLY A 176 20.90 -34.57 1.79
N LYS A 177 21.11 -33.43 1.10
CA LYS A 177 21.99 -33.35 -0.06
C LYS A 177 22.66 -31.97 -0.17
N LEU A 178 23.96 -31.98 -0.41
CA LEU A 178 24.70 -30.79 -0.83
C LEU A 178 24.70 -30.69 -2.36
N VAL A 179 24.40 -29.51 -2.89
CA VAL A 179 24.44 -29.21 -4.32
C VAL A 179 25.49 -28.13 -4.61
N GLU A 180 26.00 -28.12 -5.84
CA GLU A 180 26.95 -27.09 -6.27
C GLU A 180 26.22 -25.76 -6.48
N LYS A 181 26.76 -24.69 -5.91
CA LYS A 181 26.37 -23.29 -6.15
C LYS A 181 27.60 -22.55 -6.64
N GLU A 182 27.44 -21.77 -7.71
CA GLU A 182 28.48 -20.89 -8.21
C GLU A 182 28.44 -19.55 -7.45
N GLU A 183 29.52 -19.22 -6.75
CA GLU A 183 29.65 -17.96 -6.01
C GLU A 183 30.73 -17.09 -6.64
N ARG A 184 30.39 -15.81 -6.88
CA ARG A 184 31.36 -14.80 -7.30
C ARG A 184 32.08 -14.25 -6.08
N THR A 185 33.37 -14.52 -6.01
CA THR A 185 34.25 -13.92 -5.00
C THR A 185 34.50 -12.44 -5.33
N GLY A 186 34.93 -11.67 -4.31
CA GLY A 186 35.27 -10.24 -4.48
C GLY A 186 36.39 -9.94 -5.48
N SER A 187 37.09 -10.97 -5.99
CA SER A 187 38.10 -10.88 -7.05
C SER A 187 37.56 -11.14 -8.46
N GLY A 188 36.27 -11.45 -8.60
CA GLY A 188 35.62 -11.79 -9.87
C GLY A 188 35.81 -13.26 -10.30
N ILE A 189 36.42 -14.10 -9.47
CA ILE A 189 36.54 -15.55 -9.69
C ILE A 189 35.24 -16.22 -9.28
N VAL A 190 34.72 -17.09 -10.15
CA VAL A 190 33.59 -17.98 -9.84
C VAL A 190 34.15 -19.24 -9.18
N GLU A 191 33.77 -19.45 -7.91
CA GLU A 191 34.08 -20.67 -7.18
C GLU A 191 32.83 -21.55 -7.08
N LYS A 192 33.04 -22.87 -7.12
CA LYS A 192 31.98 -23.85 -6.90
C LYS A 192 31.99 -24.27 -5.44
N VAL A 193 30.99 -23.84 -4.69
CA VAL A 193 30.79 -24.23 -3.29
C VAL A 193 29.68 -25.26 -3.18
N LYS A 194 29.71 -26.06 -2.11
CA LYS A 194 28.66 -27.03 -1.81
C LYS A 194 27.78 -26.50 -0.70
N VAL A 195 26.49 -26.35 -0.97
CA VAL A 195 25.51 -25.76 -0.05
C VAL A 195 24.27 -26.63 0.05
N TYR A 196 23.51 -26.45 1.14
CA TYR A 196 22.14 -26.95 1.25
C TYR A 196 21.20 -25.91 0.65
N ARG A 197 20.16 -26.35 -0.05
CA ARG A 197 19.10 -25.50 -0.60
C ARG A 197 17.74 -26.01 -0.17
N ASN A 198 16.71 -25.20 -0.34
CA ASN A 198 15.33 -25.62 -0.14
C ASN A 198 14.69 -26.04 -1.47
N PHE A 199 14.56 -27.36 -1.69
CA PHE A 199 14.00 -27.97 -2.90
C PHE A 199 12.55 -28.44 -2.74
N HIS A 200 11.89 -28.15 -1.61
CA HIS A 200 10.62 -28.79 -1.30
C HIS A 200 9.57 -27.73 -1.10
N PHE A 201 9.12 -27.16 -2.20
CA PHE A 201 8.13 -26.10 -2.14
C PHE A 201 7.17 -26.12 -3.29
N THR A 202 6.02 -25.50 -3.07
CA THR A 202 5.07 -25.19 -4.14
C THR A 202 4.99 -23.69 -4.33
N THR A 203 4.79 -23.26 -5.57
CA THR A 203 4.53 -21.87 -5.93
C THR A 203 3.11 -21.76 -6.50
N GLU A 204 2.31 -20.85 -5.95
CA GLU A 204 0.96 -20.53 -6.43
C GLU A 204 0.89 -19.06 -6.83
N ILE A 205 0.45 -18.78 -8.05
CA ILE A 205 0.15 -17.44 -8.54
C ILE A 205 -1.30 -17.44 -9.02
N GLU A 206 -2.08 -16.47 -8.53
CA GLU A 206 -3.42 -16.16 -9.01
C GLU A 206 -3.41 -14.76 -9.63
N SER A 207 -3.98 -14.65 -10.82
CA SER A 207 -4.18 -13.37 -11.49
C SER A 207 -5.42 -13.42 -12.38
N LYS A 208 -5.66 -12.35 -13.11
CA LYS A 208 -6.68 -12.26 -14.14
C LYS A 208 -6.05 -11.62 -15.37
N PHE A 209 -6.70 -11.73 -16.52
CA PHE A 209 -6.34 -10.93 -17.70
C PHE A 209 -7.56 -10.75 -18.59
N MET A 210 -7.51 -9.74 -19.46
CA MET A 210 -8.49 -9.61 -20.55
C MET A 210 -7.93 -10.29 -21.79
N TYR A 211 -8.68 -11.20 -22.39
CA TYR A 211 -8.29 -11.84 -23.64
C TYR A 211 -8.55 -10.89 -24.82
N LYS A 212 -7.52 -10.47 -25.54
CA LYS A 212 -7.54 -9.58 -26.71
C LYS A 212 -7.38 -10.39 -28.02
N GLY A 213 -6.88 -11.62 -27.92
CA GLY A 213 -6.53 -12.49 -29.04
C GLY A 213 -5.10 -12.29 -29.50
N GLY A 214 -4.43 -13.40 -29.80
CA GLY A 214 -3.04 -13.48 -30.21
C GLY A 214 -2.05 -13.69 -29.05
N GLU A 215 -2.52 -13.71 -27.79
CA GLU A 215 -1.63 -13.87 -26.65
C GLU A 215 -1.03 -15.25 -26.55
N THR A 216 0.20 -15.31 -26.04
CA THR A 216 0.91 -16.55 -25.77
C THR A 216 1.43 -16.59 -24.35
N PHE A 217 1.49 -17.79 -23.78
CA PHE A 217 2.12 -18.06 -22.49
C PHE A 217 3.07 -19.25 -22.66
N THR A 218 4.25 -19.16 -22.06
CA THR A 218 5.28 -20.19 -22.10
C THR A 218 5.83 -20.39 -20.70
N PHE A 219 5.94 -21.65 -20.29
CA PHE A 219 6.71 -22.03 -19.11
C PHE A 219 7.91 -22.88 -19.52
N ILE A 220 9.04 -22.68 -18.86
CA ILE A 220 10.23 -23.52 -19.00
C ILE A 220 10.79 -23.83 -17.61
N GLY A 221 10.84 -25.10 -17.23
CA GLY A 221 11.31 -25.48 -15.90
C GLY A 221 11.06 -26.93 -15.51
N ASP A 222 11.28 -27.19 -14.24
CA ASP A 222 11.07 -28.43 -13.48
C ASP A 222 10.50 -28.09 -12.08
N ASP A 223 9.91 -29.01 -11.32
CA ASP A 223 9.37 -30.31 -11.71
C ASP A 223 7.94 -30.12 -12.25
N ASP A 224 6.93 -30.02 -11.38
CA ASP A 224 5.52 -29.98 -11.80
C ASP A 224 5.05 -28.54 -12.09
N VAL A 225 4.33 -28.33 -13.19
CA VAL A 225 3.59 -27.11 -13.53
C VAL A 225 2.22 -27.41 -14.13
N TRP A 226 1.20 -26.75 -13.57
CA TRP A 226 -0.15 -26.68 -14.13
C TRP A 226 -0.60 -25.24 -14.25
N VAL A 227 -1.12 -24.89 -15.43
CA VAL A 227 -1.72 -23.58 -15.68
C VAL A 227 -3.19 -23.76 -16.01
N PHE A 228 -4.04 -22.98 -15.38
CA PHE A 228 -5.47 -22.96 -15.63
C PHE A 228 -5.92 -21.57 -16.05
N ILE A 229 -6.76 -21.52 -17.09
CA ILE A 229 -7.47 -20.31 -17.51
C ILE A 229 -8.96 -20.55 -17.31
N ASP A 230 -9.61 -19.67 -16.56
CA ASP A 230 -11.02 -19.80 -16.19
C ASP A 230 -11.36 -21.16 -15.55
N GLY A 231 -10.45 -21.62 -14.69
CA GLY A 231 -10.56 -22.91 -14.02
C GLY A 231 -10.30 -24.13 -14.90
N LYS A 232 -9.95 -23.98 -16.18
CA LYS A 232 -9.68 -25.09 -17.11
C LYS A 232 -8.19 -25.25 -17.39
N LEU A 233 -7.69 -26.48 -17.36
CA LEU A 233 -6.29 -26.82 -17.55
C LEU A 233 -5.83 -26.50 -18.99
N VAL A 234 -4.77 -25.69 -19.13
CA VAL A 234 -4.19 -25.27 -20.42
C VAL A 234 -2.71 -25.65 -20.58
N ILE A 235 -1.97 -25.82 -19.48
CA ILE A 235 -0.62 -26.42 -19.47
C ILE A 235 -0.61 -27.54 -18.44
N ASP A 236 -0.10 -28.70 -18.85
CA ASP A 236 -0.03 -29.91 -18.02
C ASP A 236 1.36 -30.52 -18.13
N ILE A 237 2.22 -30.16 -17.19
CA ILE A 237 3.60 -30.61 -17.04
C ILE A 237 3.70 -31.25 -15.66
N GLY A 238 3.42 -32.54 -15.53
CA GLY A 238 3.44 -33.21 -14.23
C GLY A 238 4.63 -34.16 -14.06
N GLY A 239 4.85 -34.60 -12.83
CA GLY A 239 5.88 -35.56 -12.48
C GLY A 239 7.26 -34.95 -12.26
N VAL A 240 8.14 -35.72 -11.63
CA VAL A 240 9.56 -35.37 -11.53
C VAL A 240 10.22 -35.51 -12.90
N HIS A 241 10.84 -34.45 -13.42
CA HIS A 241 11.50 -34.44 -14.72
C HIS A 241 12.55 -33.33 -14.80
N GLY A 242 13.45 -33.41 -15.79
CA GLY A 242 14.34 -32.26 -16.05
C GLY A 242 13.59 -31.14 -16.75
N LYS A 243 14.21 -29.97 -16.89
CA LYS A 243 13.67 -28.81 -17.61
C LYS A 243 12.91 -29.14 -18.91
N VAL A 244 11.61 -28.83 -18.94
CA VAL A 244 10.70 -28.96 -20.09
C VAL A 244 10.16 -27.58 -20.47
N GLU A 245 9.93 -27.36 -21.77
CA GLU A 245 9.24 -26.18 -22.30
C GLU A 245 7.83 -26.56 -22.78
N GLU A 246 6.82 -25.79 -22.37
CA GLU A 246 5.49 -25.82 -22.98
C GLU A 246 5.01 -24.39 -23.28
N LYS A 247 4.58 -24.18 -24.52
CA LYS A 247 4.05 -22.91 -25.03
C LYS A 247 2.63 -23.12 -25.52
N ILE A 248 1.75 -22.21 -25.12
CA ILE A 248 0.37 -22.12 -25.60
C ILE A 248 0.13 -20.80 -26.32
N SER A 249 -0.70 -20.87 -27.35
CA SER A 249 -1.39 -19.73 -27.95
C SER A 249 -2.81 -19.74 -27.42
N LEU A 250 -3.28 -18.63 -26.86
CA LEU A 250 -4.62 -18.56 -26.29
C LEU A 250 -5.71 -18.70 -27.38
N ASP A 251 -5.39 -18.33 -28.62
CA ASP A 251 -6.26 -18.48 -29.79
C ASP A 251 -6.56 -19.95 -30.14
N ASP A 252 -5.66 -20.87 -29.77
CA ASP A 252 -5.76 -22.29 -30.10
C ASP A 252 -6.47 -23.10 -29.00
N LEU A 253 -6.86 -22.45 -27.89
CA LEU A 253 -7.48 -23.13 -26.75
C LEU A 253 -8.97 -23.40 -26.98
N ASP A 254 -9.38 -24.66 -26.84
CA ASP A 254 -10.78 -25.09 -26.92
C ASP A 254 -11.51 -24.94 -25.56
N ILE A 255 -11.40 -23.75 -24.95
CA ILE A 255 -12.01 -23.45 -23.65
C ILE A 255 -13.09 -22.37 -23.71
N GLY A 256 -13.33 -21.81 -24.91
CA GLY A 256 -14.35 -20.79 -25.16
C GLY A 256 -13.92 -19.37 -24.81
N LEU A 257 -12.66 -19.02 -25.07
CA LEU A 257 -12.20 -17.64 -24.89
C LEU A 257 -12.87 -16.71 -25.92
N GLU A 258 -13.42 -15.61 -25.44
CA GLU A 258 -14.05 -14.57 -26.24
C GLU A 258 -13.30 -13.26 -26.02
N LYS A 259 -12.92 -12.59 -27.12
CA LYS A 259 -12.19 -11.33 -27.06
C LYS A 259 -12.97 -10.30 -26.23
N GLY A 260 -12.26 -9.58 -25.37
CA GLY A 260 -12.81 -8.59 -24.46
C GLY A 260 -13.35 -9.15 -23.14
N LYS A 261 -13.40 -10.47 -22.95
CA LYS A 261 -13.77 -11.06 -21.66
C LYS A 261 -12.56 -11.17 -20.73
N ILE A 262 -12.87 -11.09 -19.44
CA ILE A 262 -11.94 -11.23 -18.33
C ILE A 262 -11.91 -12.69 -17.90
N TYR A 263 -10.72 -13.27 -17.81
CA TYR A 263 -10.52 -14.65 -17.40
C TYR A 263 -9.59 -14.72 -16.19
N THR A 264 -9.83 -15.69 -15.31
CA THR A 264 -8.88 -16.02 -14.24
C THR A 264 -7.69 -16.76 -14.81
N PHE A 265 -6.53 -16.54 -14.20
CA PHE A 265 -5.30 -17.24 -14.49
C PHE A 265 -4.76 -17.81 -13.19
N HIS A 266 -4.58 -19.12 -13.15
CA HIS A 266 -3.96 -19.80 -12.01
C HIS A 266 -2.73 -20.55 -12.49
N PHE A 267 -1.63 -20.35 -11.81
CA PHE A 267 -0.38 -21.05 -12.05
C PHE A 267 0.03 -21.78 -10.78
N PHE A 268 0.25 -23.08 -10.93
CA PHE A 268 0.65 -23.98 -9.85
C PHE A 268 1.95 -24.64 -10.26
N HIS A 269 2.97 -24.51 -9.41
CA HIS A 269 4.27 -25.16 -9.57
C HIS A 269 4.64 -25.93 -8.31
N ALA A 270 5.39 -27.02 -8.46
CA ALA A 270 6.02 -27.70 -7.34
C ALA A 270 7.46 -28.07 -7.70
N GLU A 271 8.40 -27.60 -6.89
CA GLU A 271 9.76 -28.11 -6.81
C GLU A 271 9.79 -29.19 -5.74
N ARG A 272 10.24 -30.40 -6.11
CA ARG A 272 10.14 -31.53 -5.17
C ARG A 272 11.25 -32.56 -5.28
N HIS A 273 12.27 -32.30 -6.09
CA HIS A 273 13.46 -33.14 -6.15
C HIS A 273 14.74 -32.31 -6.12
N THR A 274 15.79 -32.90 -5.53
CA THR A 274 17.05 -32.19 -5.26
C THR A 274 17.99 -32.03 -6.46
N VAL A 275 17.48 -31.88 -7.69
CA VAL A 275 18.27 -31.79 -8.92
C VAL A 275 17.79 -30.59 -9.74
N GLU A 276 18.59 -29.51 -9.71
CA GLU A 276 18.26 -28.20 -10.32
C GLU A 276 16.99 -27.57 -9.73
N SER A 277 16.71 -26.32 -10.10
CA SER A 277 15.41 -25.68 -9.87
C SER A 277 15.28 -24.52 -10.84
N ASN A 278 14.58 -24.77 -11.93
CA ASN A 278 14.47 -23.90 -13.08
C ASN A 278 13.06 -23.33 -13.15
N PHE A 279 12.93 -22.00 -13.20
CA PHE A 279 11.64 -21.34 -13.28
C PHE A 279 11.70 -20.20 -14.30
N THR A 280 11.09 -20.41 -15.47
CA THR A 280 10.98 -19.39 -16.51
C THR A 280 9.52 -19.22 -16.93
N ILE A 281 9.03 -17.99 -16.91
CA ILE A 281 7.76 -17.59 -17.51
C ILE A 281 8.03 -16.58 -18.61
N GLN A 282 7.49 -16.83 -19.80
CA GLN A 282 7.42 -15.84 -20.88
C GLN A 282 5.98 -15.69 -21.34
N THR A 283 5.51 -14.46 -21.51
CA THR A 283 4.10 -14.23 -21.82
C THR A 283 3.89 -12.90 -22.54
N THR A 284 2.92 -12.88 -23.46
CA THR A 284 2.39 -11.63 -24.01
C THR A 284 1.03 -11.29 -23.40
N ILE A 285 0.56 -12.08 -22.41
CA ILE A 285 -0.65 -11.79 -21.67
C ILE A 285 -0.43 -10.53 -20.84
N ASP A 286 -1.32 -9.58 -21.03
CA ASP A 286 -1.42 -8.37 -20.24
C ASP A 286 -2.28 -8.66 -18.99
N PHE A 287 -1.60 -9.04 -17.91
CA PHE A 287 -2.24 -9.39 -16.64
C PHE A 287 -2.70 -8.14 -15.89
N TYR A 288 -3.83 -8.23 -15.18
CA TYR A 288 -4.23 -7.13 -14.29
C TYR A 288 -3.13 -6.87 -13.27
N THR A 289 -2.67 -5.63 -13.22
CA THR A 289 -1.85 -5.11 -12.13
C THR A 289 -2.66 -4.02 -11.43
N GLU A 290 -2.76 -4.11 -10.11
CA GLU A 290 -3.29 -3.01 -9.30
C GLU A 290 -2.29 -1.84 -9.39
N GLN A 291 -2.71 -0.71 -9.95
CA GLN A 291 -1.86 0.48 -9.98
C GLN A 291 -2.02 1.27 -8.68
N ASN A 292 -0.91 1.44 -7.96
CA ASN A 292 -0.83 2.27 -6.77
C ASN A 292 -0.46 3.69 -7.17
N HIS A 293 -1.31 4.64 -6.81
CA HIS A 293 -1.13 6.07 -6.99
C HIS A 293 -0.91 6.74 -5.64
N LYS A 294 -0.12 7.80 -5.62
CA LYS A 294 0.13 8.58 -4.39
C LYS A 294 -0.93 9.65 -4.23
N MET A 295 -1.49 9.81 -3.03
CA MET A 295 -2.32 10.95 -2.65
C MET A 295 -1.65 11.79 -1.57
N ASN A 296 -2.02 13.07 -1.50
CA ASN A 296 -1.54 13.96 -0.44
C ASN A 296 -2.62 14.17 0.61
N LEU A 297 -2.24 14.02 1.88
CA LEU A 297 -3.06 14.39 3.02
C LEU A 297 -2.46 15.62 3.68
N MET A 298 -3.27 16.66 3.91
CA MET A 298 -2.82 17.91 4.52
C MET A 298 -3.83 18.44 5.52
N ALA A 299 -3.37 19.23 6.48
CA ALA A 299 -4.21 19.97 7.41
C ALA A 299 -3.93 21.47 7.37
N ARG A 300 -4.91 22.28 7.72
CA ARG A 300 -4.71 23.70 8.01
C ARG A 300 -5.62 24.21 9.11
N ASN A 301 -5.15 25.23 9.81
CA ASN A 301 -6.01 26.07 10.65
C ASN A 301 -6.87 27.00 9.77
N GLU A 302 -7.98 27.49 10.31
CA GLU A 302 -8.83 28.46 9.62
C GLU A 302 -8.02 29.68 9.13
N GLY A 303 -8.05 29.94 7.82
CA GLY A 303 -7.30 31.03 7.18
C GLY A 303 -5.80 30.79 6.99
N GLY A 304 -5.26 29.63 7.39
CA GLY A 304 -3.85 29.24 7.23
C GLY A 304 -3.51 28.55 5.90
N SER A 305 -2.24 28.21 5.74
CA SER A 305 -1.72 27.35 4.67
C SER A 305 -1.85 25.88 5.04
N TYR A 306 -1.96 25.00 4.03
CA TYR A 306 -1.95 23.55 4.21
C TYR A 306 -0.54 23.02 4.48
N ASP A 307 -0.42 22.10 5.43
CA ASP A 307 0.83 21.46 5.84
C ASP A 307 0.57 20.01 6.33
N SER A 308 1.62 19.24 6.63
CA SER A 308 1.51 17.93 7.30
C SER A 308 1.25 18.04 8.80
N GLU A 309 1.28 19.25 9.36
CA GLU A 309 1.00 19.51 10.77
C GLU A 309 0.02 20.68 10.93
N ALA A 310 -0.92 20.54 11.85
CA ALA A 310 -1.78 21.62 12.33
C ALA A 310 -1.70 21.73 13.85
N SER A 311 -1.99 22.92 14.38
CA SER A 311 -2.11 23.12 15.81
C SER A 311 -3.19 24.14 16.14
N GLY A 312 -3.96 23.89 17.19
CA GLY A 312 -5.06 24.76 17.56
C GLY A 312 -5.36 24.67 19.05
N MET A 313 -6.20 25.58 19.53
CA MET A 313 -6.77 25.51 20.87
C MET A 313 -8.03 24.65 20.86
N VAL A 314 -8.43 24.14 22.02
CA VAL A 314 -9.75 23.55 22.21
C VAL A 314 -10.83 24.52 21.73
N GLY A 315 -11.78 24.00 20.95
CA GLY A 315 -12.84 24.74 20.28
C GLY A 315 -12.49 25.26 18.88
N ASP A 316 -11.21 25.33 18.51
CA ASP A 316 -10.80 25.79 17.17
C ASP A 316 -11.19 24.75 16.09
N ILE A 317 -11.24 25.20 14.83
CA ILE A 317 -11.57 24.37 13.67
C ILE A 317 -10.30 24.15 12.82
N VAL A 318 -10.09 22.90 12.43
CA VAL A 318 -9.04 22.47 11.50
C VAL A 318 -9.69 21.86 10.26
N GLU A 319 -9.16 22.21 9.08
CA GLU A 319 -9.56 21.61 7.82
C GLU A 319 -8.56 20.53 7.41
N LEU A 320 -9.06 19.34 7.09
CA LEU A 320 -8.32 18.21 6.55
C LEU A 320 -8.61 18.11 5.06
N LYS A 321 -7.57 18.00 4.24
CA LYS A 321 -7.69 17.94 2.79
C LYS A 321 -6.99 16.70 2.24
N TYR A 322 -7.76 15.88 1.55
CA TYR A 322 -7.32 14.69 0.83
C TYR A 322 -7.28 15.05 -0.65
N VAL A 323 -6.10 14.96 -1.26
CA VAL A 323 -5.86 15.40 -2.63
C VAL A 323 -5.43 14.20 -3.47
N PHE A 324 -6.32 13.78 -4.37
CA PHE A 324 -6.10 12.74 -5.36
C PHE A 324 -5.58 13.42 -6.64
N PRO A 325 -4.30 13.26 -7.01
CA PRO A 325 -3.74 13.94 -8.17
C PRO A 325 -4.31 13.36 -9.47
N GLU A 326 -4.11 14.09 -10.58
CA GLU A 326 -4.42 13.58 -11.92
C GLU A 326 -3.73 12.25 -12.18
N GLN A 327 -4.47 11.31 -12.78
CA GLN A 327 -3.93 10.03 -13.23
C GLN A 327 -4.15 9.88 -14.73
N GLU A 328 -3.09 9.52 -15.44
CA GLU A 328 -3.20 9.05 -16.81
C GLU A 328 -3.54 7.56 -16.79
N ILE A 329 -4.61 7.19 -17.47
CA ILE A 329 -5.07 5.82 -17.60
C ILE A 329 -4.89 5.40 -19.04
N GLU A 330 -4.14 4.33 -19.19
CA GLU A 330 -4.04 3.62 -20.44
C GLU A 330 -5.18 2.62 -20.54
N LEU A 331 -6.09 2.90 -21.48
CA LEU A 331 -7.09 1.93 -21.90
C LEU A 331 -6.58 1.21 -23.15
N PRO A 332 -7.04 -0.03 -23.40
CA PRO A 332 -6.63 -0.78 -24.60
C PRO A 332 -6.89 0.02 -25.87
N GLU A 333 -5.99 -0.04 -26.86
CA GLU A 333 -6.18 0.60 -28.17
C GLU A 333 -7.23 -0.14 -29.02
N ILE A 334 -8.51 0.03 -28.66
CA ILE A 334 -9.65 -0.42 -29.46
C ILE A 334 -10.45 0.80 -29.94
N GLU A 335 -10.92 0.76 -31.20
CA GLU A 335 -11.70 1.85 -31.77
C GLU A 335 -12.99 2.09 -30.96
N ASN A 336 -13.29 3.36 -30.64
CA ASN A 336 -14.55 3.82 -30.04
C ASN A 336 -14.82 3.41 -28.58
N ILE A 337 -13.81 3.41 -27.70
CA ILE A 337 -14.05 3.28 -26.25
C ILE A 337 -14.92 4.42 -25.73
N SER A 338 -15.91 4.06 -24.91
CA SER A 338 -16.77 4.92 -24.11
C SER A 338 -16.60 4.55 -22.64
N ILE A 339 -16.32 5.52 -21.78
CA ILE A 339 -16.39 5.32 -20.34
C ILE A 339 -17.86 5.29 -19.95
N ASN A 340 -18.28 4.17 -19.38
CA ASN A 340 -19.67 3.93 -19.01
C ASN A 340 -19.95 4.40 -17.58
N ARG A 341 -18.98 4.19 -16.69
CA ARG A 341 -19.15 4.37 -15.25
C ARG A 341 -17.81 4.50 -14.56
N ILE A 342 -17.71 5.43 -13.60
CA ILE A 342 -16.59 5.51 -12.66
C ILE A 342 -17.16 5.33 -11.26
N VAL A 343 -16.64 4.34 -10.53
CA VAL A 343 -16.96 4.14 -9.12
C VAL A 343 -15.73 4.53 -8.32
N PHE A 344 -15.81 5.62 -7.59
CA PHE A 344 -14.83 5.97 -6.58
C PHE A 344 -15.31 5.49 -5.21
N ASN A 345 -14.39 4.94 -4.43
CA ASN A 345 -14.61 4.55 -3.05
C ASN A 345 -13.58 5.28 -2.19
N PHE A 346 -14.07 6.00 -1.19
CA PHE A 346 -13.24 6.65 -0.18
C PHE A 346 -13.78 6.40 1.23
N GLU A 347 -12.87 6.02 2.12
CA GLU A 347 -13.10 5.85 3.55
C GLU A 347 -11.89 6.38 4.34
N THR A 348 -12.15 7.03 5.47
CA THR A 348 -11.12 7.43 6.43
C THR A 348 -11.62 7.36 7.86
N ASN A 349 -10.74 6.97 8.79
CA ASN A 349 -11.01 6.96 10.22
C ASN A 349 -10.35 8.16 10.92
N LEU A 350 -11.10 8.86 11.76
CA LEU A 350 -10.61 9.96 12.57
C LEU A 350 -10.62 9.56 14.06
N PRO A 351 -9.55 9.88 14.82
CA PRO A 351 -9.47 9.51 16.23
C PRO A 351 -10.47 10.29 17.10
N ARG A 352 -10.81 9.73 18.26
CA ARG A 352 -11.56 10.43 19.30
C ARG A 352 -10.83 11.71 19.71
N GLY A 353 -11.57 12.82 19.84
CA GLY A 353 -11.02 14.15 20.15
C GLY A 353 -11.14 15.13 18.99
N LEU A 354 -11.36 14.61 17.77
CA LEU A 354 -11.71 15.39 16.59
C LEU A 354 -13.19 15.22 16.27
N GLU A 355 -13.98 16.27 16.44
CA GLU A 355 -15.40 16.26 16.10
C GLU A 355 -15.61 16.69 14.66
N VAL A 356 -16.12 15.79 13.81
CA VAL A 356 -16.51 16.16 12.44
C VAL A 356 -17.72 17.08 12.48
N ILE A 357 -17.51 18.32 12.05
CA ILE A 357 -18.55 19.38 11.93
C ILE A 357 -19.00 19.58 10.48
N ASP A 358 -18.14 19.27 9.50
CA ASP A 358 -18.45 19.20 8.07
C ASP A 358 -17.70 18.00 7.50
N SER A 359 -18.46 17.02 7.00
CA SER A 359 -17.90 15.78 6.45
C SER A 359 -17.50 15.90 4.97
N GLY A 360 -17.68 17.05 4.33
CA GLY A 360 -17.41 17.21 2.90
C GLY A 360 -18.32 16.33 2.03
N GLY A 361 -19.52 16.01 2.51
CA GLY A 361 -20.48 15.13 1.81
C GLY A 361 -20.37 13.64 2.14
N LEU A 362 -19.43 13.24 3.01
CA LEU A 362 -19.28 11.84 3.45
C LEU A 362 -20.32 11.45 4.51
N ILE A 363 -20.69 10.17 4.53
CA ILE A 363 -21.47 9.54 5.59
C ILE A 363 -20.58 9.37 6.83
N LYS A 364 -21.10 9.82 7.97
CA LYS A 364 -20.48 9.71 9.29
C LYS A 364 -21.06 8.53 10.07
N SER A 365 -20.20 7.74 10.69
CA SER A 365 -20.56 6.69 11.65
C SER A 365 -19.55 6.60 12.79
N ASP A 366 -20.00 6.19 13.98
CA ASP A 366 -19.11 6.02 15.13
C ASP A 366 -18.26 4.75 15.01
N ILE A 367 -17.02 4.81 15.47
CA ILE A 367 -16.16 3.64 15.66
C ILE A 367 -16.26 3.25 17.13
N LEU A 368 -16.62 2.00 17.40
CA LEU A 368 -16.83 1.48 18.75
C LEU A 368 -15.75 0.46 19.13
N ASP A 369 -15.32 0.48 20.39
CA ASP A 369 -14.51 -0.61 20.97
C ASP A 369 -15.39 -1.84 21.31
N GLU A 370 -14.75 -2.93 21.76
CA GLU A 370 -15.43 -4.17 22.17
C GLU A 370 -16.46 -3.97 23.31
N ARG A 371 -16.35 -2.87 24.05
CA ARG A 371 -17.22 -2.51 25.18
C ARG A 371 -18.33 -1.53 24.75
N GLY A 372 -18.38 -1.15 23.47
CA GLY A 372 -19.35 -0.22 22.91
C GLY A 372 -19.03 1.26 23.13
N ASN A 373 -17.81 1.61 23.56
CA ASN A 373 -17.40 3.01 23.71
C ASN A 373 -16.95 3.59 22.37
N ILE A 374 -17.30 4.85 22.12
CA ILE A 374 -16.84 5.58 20.93
C ILE A 374 -15.34 5.86 21.05
N ILE A 375 -14.57 5.36 20.08
CA ILE A 375 -13.11 5.53 19.98
C ILE A 375 -12.69 6.35 18.75
N GLY A 376 -13.62 6.71 17.89
CA GLY A 376 -13.35 7.54 16.72
C GLY A 376 -14.58 7.77 15.85
N THR A 377 -14.37 8.42 14.72
CA THR A 377 -15.39 8.65 13.69
C THR A 377 -14.92 8.08 12.37
N LYS A 378 -15.72 7.19 11.78
CA LYS A 378 -15.51 6.68 10.42
C LYS A 378 -16.28 7.56 9.44
N LEU A 379 -15.59 8.01 8.40
CA LEU A 379 -16.15 8.76 7.29
C LEU A 379 -16.02 7.91 6.03
N ARG A 380 -17.13 7.74 5.31
CA ARG A 380 -17.16 6.96 4.07
C ARG A 380 -18.04 7.64 3.03
N GLN A 381 -17.79 7.40 1.76
CA GLN A 381 -18.72 7.84 0.74
C GLN A 381 -20.11 7.21 0.88
N PRO A 382 -21.18 7.89 0.41
CA PRO A 382 -22.52 7.33 0.42
C PRO A 382 -22.63 6.03 -0.39
N ASP A 383 -23.47 5.09 0.07
CA ASP A 383 -23.75 3.81 -0.61
C ASP A 383 -24.57 4.00 -1.93
N SER A 384 -24.67 5.22 -2.47
CA SER A 384 -25.62 5.53 -3.55
C SER A 384 -25.15 5.03 -4.90
N GLY A 385 -26.05 4.32 -5.60
CA GLY A 385 -25.94 3.97 -7.02
C GLY A 385 -26.09 5.16 -7.98
N GLU A 386 -25.68 6.36 -7.57
CA GLU A 386 -25.36 7.47 -8.46
C GLU A 386 -23.84 7.63 -8.40
N ASP A 387 -23.21 7.48 -9.56
CA ASP A 387 -21.77 7.52 -9.73
C ASP A 387 -21.21 8.82 -9.15
N PHE A 388 -20.15 8.73 -8.34
CA PHE A 388 -19.40 9.93 -7.97
C PHE A 388 -18.59 10.32 -9.21
N ASP A 389 -18.94 11.45 -9.82
CA ASP A 389 -18.22 12.01 -10.97
C ASP A 389 -16.82 12.45 -10.54
N ILE A 390 -15.88 11.50 -10.55
CA ILE A 390 -14.50 11.87 -10.82
C ILE A 390 -14.48 12.28 -12.28
N ASP A 391 -14.30 13.59 -12.51
CA ASP A 391 -14.14 14.11 -13.85
C ASP A 391 -12.99 13.40 -14.56
N TYR A 392 -13.18 13.09 -15.83
CA TYR A 392 -12.12 12.62 -16.70
C TYR A 392 -12.11 13.45 -17.99
N GLU A 393 -10.99 13.44 -18.69
CA GLU A 393 -10.87 13.95 -20.05
C GLU A 393 -10.11 12.99 -20.93
N VAL A 394 -10.27 13.13 -22.24
CA VAL A 394 -9.48 12.39 -23.23
C VAL A 394 -8.48 13.38 -23.81
N ASP A 395 -7.20 13.04 -23.76
CA ASP A 395 -6.17 13.85 -24.40
C ASP A 395 -6.39 13.81 -25.93
N PRO A 396 -6.62 14.95 -26.59
CA PRO A 396 -6.97 14.98 -28.00
C PRO A 396 -5.79 14.63 -28.93
N VAL A 397 -4.56 14.57 -28.40
CA VAL A 397 -3.34 14.27 -29.16
C VAL A 397 -2.94 12.81 -28.97
N THR A 398 -2.97 12.30 -27.74
CA THR A 398 -2.54 10.93 -27.44
C THR A 398 -3.69 9.92 -27.37
N GLY A 399 -4.94 10.38 -27.23
CA GLY A 399 -6.11 9.52 -27.05
C GLY A 399 -6.21 8.87 -25.65
N LYS A 400 -5.24 9.14 -24.76
CA LYS A 400 -5.21 8.60 -23.40
C LYS A 400 -6.27 9.27 -22.52
N TYR A 401 -6.77 8.51 -21.56
CA TYR A 401 -7.74 9.02 -20.58
C TYR A 401 -7.00 9.63 -19.40
N ARG A 402 -7.48 10.78 -18.93
CA ARG A 402 -6.95 11.45 -17.74
C ARG A 402 -8.04 11.60 -16.71
N ILE A 403 -7.94 10.91 -15.58
CA ILE A 403 -8.72 11.21 -14.39
C ILE A 403 -8.24 12.55 -13.86
N LYS A 404 -9.17 13.50 -13.67
CA LYS A 404 -8.88 14.82 -13.11
C LYS A 404 -8.58 14.73 -11.63
N LYS A 405 -7.85 15.73 -11.16
CA LYS A 405 -7.62 15.95 -9.74
C LYS A 405 -8.94 15.98 -8.97
N HIS A 406 -9.05 15.16 -7.93
CA HIS A 406 -10.19 15.16 -7.02
C HIS A 406 -9.75 15.59 -5.62
N GLU A 407 -10.59 16.31 -4.89
CA GLU A 407 -10.28 16.81 -3.55
C GLU A 407 -11.46 16.60 -2.60
N ILE A 408 -11.18 16.03 -1.43
CA ILE A 408 -12.14 15.93 -0.33
C ILE A 408 -11.64 16.82 0.80
N THR A 409 -12.51 17.70 1.32
CA THR A 409 -12.20 18.57 2.45
C THR A 409 -13.17 18.28 3.60
N ILE A 410 -12.62 17.98 4.77
CA ILE A 410 -13.36 17.72 6.01
C ILE A 410 -13.01 18.81 7.02
N LYS A 411 -13.97 19.28 7.81
CA LYS A 411 -13.72 20.20 8.93
C LYS A 411 -13.97 19.49 10.24
N VAL A 412 -12.98 19.60 11.14
CA VAL A 412 -13.05 19.05 12.49
C VAL A 412 -12.92 20.14 13.54
N ARG A 413 -13.71 20.05 14.61
CA ARG A 413 -13.54 20.84 15.82
C ARG A 413 -12.66 20.08 16.81
N LEU A 414 -11.73 20.78 17.42
CA LEU A 414 -10.80 20.23 18.41
C LEU A 414 -11.48 20.20 19.79
N LEU A 415 -11.74 19.00 20.33
CA LEU A 415 -12.47 18.88 21.60
C LEU A 415 -11.57 18.63 22.82
N ARG A 416 -10.43 17.97 22.63
CA ARG A 416 -9.56 17.57 23.73
C ARG A 416 -8.10 17.92 23.43
N PRO A 417 -7.34 18.37 24.44
CA PRO A 417 -5.90 18.51 24.30
C PRO A 417 -5.24 17.17 23.97
N GLY A 418 -4.21 17.20 23.15
CA GLY A 418 -3.46 16.01 22.78
C GLY A 418 -2.72 16.16 21.46
N ALA A 419 -1.95 15.14 21.12
CA ALA A 419 -1.35 14.99 19.80
C ALA A 419 -2.09 13.87 19.05
N TYR A 420 -2.81 14.25 18.00
CA TYR A 420 -3.55 13.33 17.14
C TYR A 420 -2.76 13.08 15.86
N LYS A 421 -2.82 11.84 15.37
CA LYS A 421 -2.18 11.43 14.12
C LYS A 421 -3.23 10.79 13.23
N ILE A 422 -3.24 11.19 11.97
CA ILE A 422 -4.03 10.56 10.91
C ILE A 422 -3.03 9.85 10.02
N ASN A 423 -3.15 8.53 9.93
CA ASN A 423 -2.18 7.73 9.21
C ASN A 423 -2.71 7.25 7.85
N PRO A 424 -1.82 6.90 6.91
CA PRO A 424 -2.19 6.26 5.66
C PRO A 424 -3.01 4.98 5.82
N GLU A 425 -2.72 4.14 6.83
CA GLU A 425 -3.47 2.90 7.08
C GLU A 425 -4.93 3.12 7.50
N ASP A 426 -5.26 4.32 7.96
CA ASP A 426 -6.62 4.71 8.33
C ASP A 426 -7.45 5.16 7.11
N ILE A 427 -6.90 5.05 5.89
CA ILE A 427 -7.49 5.55 4.65
C ILE A 427 -7.61 4.42 3.64
N ILE A 428 -8.80 4.25 3.08
CA ILE A 428 -9.03 3.38 1.93
C ILE A 428 -9.56 4.26 0.79
N ALA A 429 -8.82 4.30 -0.31
CA ALA A 429 -9.22 5.06 -1.49
C ALA A 429 -8.91 4.27 -2.76
N ASN A 430 -9.93 4.01 -3.57
CA ASN A 430 -9.78 3.28 -4.82
C ASN A 430 -10.81 3.76 -5.83
N TYR A 431 -10.50 3.60 -7.11
CA TYR A 431 -11.45 3.82 -8.19
C TYR A 431 -11.57 2.59 -9.07
N SER A 432 -12.73 2.46 -9.70
CA SER A 432 -13.09 1.41 -10.64
C SER A 432 -13.71 2.07 -11.87
N LEU A 433 -12.99 2.04 -12.98
CA LEU A 433 -13.37 2.62 -14.26
C LEU A 433 -13.94 1.53 -15.17
N TYR A 434 -15.22 1.63 -15.52
CA TYR A 434 -15.90 0.74 -16.46
C TYR A 434 -15.98 1.40 -17.82
N TYR A 435 -15.63 0.67 -18.87
CA TYR A 435 -15.62 1.18 -20.24
C TYR A 435 -16.17 0.15 -21.23
N SER A 436 -16.61 0.61 -22.41
CA SER A 436 -17.04 -0.27 -23.51
C SER A 436 -16.80 0.31 -24.90
N ASP A 437 -16.65 -0.52 -25.92
CA ASP A 437 -16.51 -0.12 -27.34
C ASP A 437 -17.81 -0.27 -28.16
N GLY A 438 -18.95 -0.47 -27.47
CA GLY A 438 -20.22 -0.81 -28.09
C GLY A 438 -20.56 -2.31 -28.09
N ALA A 439 -19.62 -3.21 -27.78
CA ALA A 439 -19.86 -4.65 -27.63
C ALA A 439 -19.11 -5.30 -26.44
N ILE A 440 -17.92 -4.82 -26.09
CA ILE A 440 -17.03 -5.34 -25.05
C ILE A 440 -17.10 -4.43 -23.82
N VAL A 441 -17.09 -5.00 -22.61
CA VAL A 441 -17.08 -4.23 -21.34
C VAL A 441 -15.80 -4.52 -20.56
N GLY A 442 -15.03 -3.49 -20.22
CA GLY A 442 -13.79 -3.57 -19.44
C GLY A 442 -13.86 -2.84 -18.09
N LEU A 443 -12.92 -3.17 -17.19
CA LEU A 443 -12.77 -2.57 -15.87
C LEU A 443 -11.28 -2.29 -15.58
N HIS A 444 -10.94 -1.06 -15.20
CA HIS A 444 -9.63 -0.66 -14.68
C HIS A 444 -9.77 -0.26 -13.20
N LYS A 445 -8.81 -0.65 -12.35
CA LYS A 445 -8.80 -0.29 -10.92
C LYS A 445 -7.49 0.37 -10.54
N GLY A 446 -7.58 1.45 -9.76
CA GLY A 446 -6.42 2.07 -9.13
C GLY A 446 -6.65 2.32 -7.65
N HIS A 447 -5.58 2.20 -6.88
CA HIS A 447 -5.55 2.40 -5.43
C HIS A 447 -4.77 3.67 -5.13
N TYR A 448 -5.27 4.48 -4.20
CA TYR A 448 -4.55 5.66 -3.71
C TYR A 448 -3.96 5.38 -2.33
N ILE A 449 -2.66 5.65 -2.18
CA ILE A 449 -1.92 5.50 -0.93
C ILE A 449 -1.49 6.90 -0.46
N ALA A 450 -1.78 7.24 0.80
CA ALA A 450 -1.33 8.50 1.35
C ALA A 450 0.18 8.49 1.60
N ASP A 451 0.88 9.50 1.09
CA ASP A 451 2.35 9.58 1.14
C ASP A 451 2.91 10.07 2.48
N ASN A 452 2.05 10.57 3.36
CA ASN A 452 2.44 11.20 4.59
C ASN A 452 1.40 11.01 5.69
N ASN A 453 1.88 11.08 6.92
CA ASN A 453 1.01 11.25 8.08
C ASN A 453 0.61 12.73 8.22
N VAL A 454 -0.51 12.98 8.90
CA VAL A 454 -0.86 14.32 9.38
C VAL A 454 -0.97 14.35 10.89
N GLY A 455 -0.26 15.30 11.50
CA GLY A 455 -0.29 15.56 12.94
C GLY A 455 -1.18 16.75 13.30
N ILE A 456 -1.97 16.64 14.36
CA ILE A 456 -2.78 17.74 14.91
C ILE A 456 -2.48 17.88 16.40
N ASN A 457 -1.86 18.99 16.78
CA ASN A 457 -1.51 19.30 18.17
C ASN A 457 -2.54 20.25 18.78
N VAL A 458 -3.32 19.76 19.75
CA VAL A 458 -4.39 20.53 20.39
C VAL A 458 -3.93 21.01 21.77
N ARG A 459 -3.97 22.32 21.99
CA ARG A 459 -3.70 22.98 23.28
C ARG A 459 -4.99 23.51 23.90
N PHE A 460 -4.92 24.03 25.11
CA PHE A 460 -6.03 24.69 25.79
C PHE A 460 -5.58 26.04 26.36
N ARG A 461 -6.52 26.92 26.68
CA ARG A 461 -6.26 28.23 27.28
C ARG A 461 -6.41 28.15 28.78
N ALA A 462 -5.55 28.86 29.51
CA ALA A 462 -5.67 29.06 30.96
C ALA A 462 -5.48 30.53 31.30
N ARG A 463 -6.28 31.06 32.22
CA ARG A 463 -6.11 32.40 32.80
C ARG A 463 -6.44 32.40 34.28
N ILE A 464 -5.90 33.36 35.03
CA ILE A 464 -6.19 33.54 36.45
C ILE A 464 -7.20 34.69 36.61
N GLU A 465 -8.32 34.43 37.26
CA GLU A 465 -9.30 35.43 37.68
C GLU A 465 -9.18 35.75 39.18
N GLY A 466 -9.44 37.01 39.53
CA GLY A 466 -9.25 37.57 40.87
C GLY A 466 -9.02 39.08 40.77
N PRO A 467 -8.99 39.82 41.90
CA PRO A 467 -8.79 41.27 41.88
C PRO A 467 -7.36 41.63 41.45
N ASP A 468 -7.21 42.78 40.78
CA ASP A 468 -5.90 43.28 40.30
C ASP A 468 -5.11 44.01 41.40
N SER A 469 -5.72 44.21 42.57
CA SER A 469 -5.07 44.84 43.73
C SER A 469 -5.62 44.34 45.05
N MET A 470 -4.80 44.42 46.10
CA MET A 470 -5.16 44.08 47.47
C MET A 470 -4.34 44.89 48.48
N TYR A 471 -4.80 44.93 49.74
CA TYR A 471 -4.08 45.60 50.81
C TYR A 471 -3.17 44.63 51.58
N VAL A 472 -2.04 45.12 52.12
CA VAL A 472 -1.17 44.33 53.03
C VAL A 472 -2.02 43.77 54.19
N GLY A 473 -1.92 42.46 54.41
CA GLY A 473 -2.68 41.71 55.41
C GLY A 473 -4.03 41.15 54.92
N GLN A 474 -4.54 41.62 53.78
CA GLN A 474 -5.78 41.11 53.17
C GLN A 474 -5.58 39.70 52.62
N ILE A 475 -6.62 38.86 52.67
CA ILE A 475 -6.69 37.54 52.04
C ILE A 475 -7.66 37.61 50.87
N VAL A 476 -7.25 37.09 49.72
CA VAL A 476 -8.02 37.12 48.46
C VAL A 476 -7.97 35.74 47.80
N THR A 477 -9.07 35.34 47.17
CA THR A 477 -9.15 34.12 46.36
C THR A 477 -8.86 34.43 44.89
N TYR A 478 -8.04 33.58 44.27
CA TYR A 478 -7.83 33.53 42.83
C TYR A 478 -8.28 32.17 42.29
N THR A 479 -8.80 32.17 41.07
CA THR A 479 -9.34 30.98 40.41
C THR A 479 -8.76 30.86 39.02
N VAL A 480 -8.36 29.66 38.61
CA VAL A 480 -7.98 29.39 37.22
C VAL A 480 -9.23 29.14 36.38
N ILE A 481 -9.28 29.73 35.19
CA ILE A 481 -10.33 29.51 34.20
C ILE A 481 -9.69 28.90 32.95
N THR A 482 -10.23 27.77 32.51
CA THR A 482 -9.83 27.07 31.28
C THR A 482 -10.97 27.02 30.27
N ASP A 483 -10.66 26.73 29.00
CA ASP A 483 -11.65 26.44 27.95
C ASP A 483 -11.98 24.94 27.82
N LEU A 484 -11.69 24.16 28.86
CA LEU A 484 -12.03 22.74 28.94
C LEU A 484 -13.47 22.58 29.45
N GLU A 485 -14.23 21.66 28.85
CA GLU A 485 -15.58 21.34 29.34
C GLU A 485 -15.56 20.55 30.66
N ASP A 486 -14.48 19.79 30.91
CA ASP A 486 -14.27 19.01 32.11
C ASP A 486 -12.80 19.11 32.56
N THR A 487 -12.60 19.38 33.84
CA THR A 487 -11.29 19.56 34.48
C THR A 487 -10.96 18.46 35.48
N THR A 488 -11.79 17.41 35.64
CA THR A 488 -11.61 16.38 36.69
C THR A 488 -10.26 15.68 36.66
N ASP A 489 -9.65 15.54 35.48
CA ASP A 489 -8.36 14.87 35.28
C ASP A 489 -7.19 15.86 35.10
N THR A 490 -7.42 17.15 35.33
CA THR A 490 -6.40 18.20 35.22
C THR A 490 -5.61 18.35 36.52
N SER A 491 -4.32 18.65 36.39
CA SER A 491 -3.45 18.97 37.52
C SER A 491 -3.13 20.46 37.56
N PHE A 492 -3.16 21.07 38.76
CA PHE A 492 -2.88 22.48 38.97
C PHE A 492 -1.74 22.64 39.96
N ILE A 493 -0.71 23.39 39.58
CA ILE A 493 0.44 23.70 40.44
C ILE A 493 0.57 25.22 40.53
N TRP A 494 0.24 25.78 41.68
CA TRP A 494 0.32 27.22 41.93
C TRP A 494 1.67 27.65 42.48
N SER A 495 2.08 28.86 42.14
CA SER A 495 3.23 29.55 42.73
C SER A 495 2.95 31.05 42.88
N VAL A 496 3.59 31.68 43.87
CA VAL A 496 3.47 33.12 44.14
C VAL A 496 4.85 33.72 44.43
N ASP A 497 4.99 35.03 44.24
CA ASP A 497 6.17 35.76 44.73
C ASP A 497 6.13 35.91 46.26
N GLU A 498 6.91 35.08 46.95
CA GLU A 498 6.98 34.99 48.41
C GLU A 498 7.41 36.30 49.11
N ASN A 499 8.01 37.25 48.38
CA ASN A 499 8.34 38.56 48.97
C ASN A 499 7.10 39.44 49.21
N TYR A 500 6.01 39.14 48.51
CA TYR A 500 4.81 39.98 48.48
C TYR A 500 3.54 39.22 48.86
N LEU A 501 3.47 37.93 48.54
CA LEU A 501 2.29 37.08 48.67
C LEU A 501 2.64 35.77 49.38
N GLU A 502 1.71 35.26 50.20
CA GLU A 502 1.80 33.97 50.88
C GLU A 502 0.56 33.14 50.53
N ILE A 503 0.74 31.88 50.08
CA ILE A 503 -0.38 30.96 49.86
C ILE A 503 -0.91 30.49 51.21
N VAL A 504 -2.19 30.75 51.46
CA VAL A 504 -2.89 30.38 52.71
C VAL A 504 -3.68 29.08 52.54
N GLU A 505 -4.24 28.86 51.36
CA GLU A 505 -5.06 27.69 51.03
C GLU A 505 -4.90 27.40 49.53
N ASP A 506 -4.74 26.13 49.17
CA ASP A 506 -4.69 25.64 47.80
C ASP A 506 -5.63 24.46 47.65
N ASN A 507 -6.65 24.63 46.80
CA ASN A 507 -7.65 23.63 46.50
C ASN A 507 -7.52 23.10 45.06
N GLY A 508 -6.38 23.31 44.39
CA GLY A 508 -6.16 22.93 43.00
C GLY A 508 -6.63 24.00 42.03
N GLU A 509 -7.94 24.12 41.79
CA GLU A 509 -8.47 25.12 40.83
C GLU A 509 -8.51 26.55 41.40
N THR A 510 -8.44 26.68 42.73
CA THR A 510 -8.46 27.96 43.42
C THR A 510 -7.39 28.03 44.49
N ILE A 511 -6.80 29.20 44.65
CA ILE A 511 -5.92 29.51 45.79
C ILE A 511 -6.43 30.70 46.58
N LYS A 512 -6.13 30.73 47.88
CA LYS A 512 -6.23 31.93 48.70
C LYS A 512 -4.83 32.42 49.02
N VAL A 513 -4.58 33.69 48.73
CA VAL A 513 -3.29 34.34 49.00
C VAL A 513 -3.47 35.51 49.94
N LYS A 514 -2.47 35.70 50.81
CA LYS A 514 -2.38 36.84 51.72
C LYS A 514 -1.27 37.76 51.28
N ALA A 515 -1.54 39.07 51.28
CA ALA A 515 -0.49 40.06 51.04
C ALA A 515 0.40 40.23 52.28
N VAL A 516 1.71 40.00 52.12
CA VAL A 516 2.71 40.10 53.20
C VAL A 516 3.74 41.22 52.96
N GLY A 517 3.86 41.73 51.73
CA GLY A 517 4.76 42.83 51.37
C GLY A 517 4.12 43.84 50.43
N LYS A 518 4.57 45.10 50.46
CA LYS A 518 4.07 46.17 49.55
C LYS A 518 4.86 46.20 48.25
N GLY A 519 4.18 46.18 47.11
CA GLY A 519 4.79 46.27 45.79
C GLY A 519 3.89 45.64 44.74
N GLU A 520 4.50 45.04 43.72
CA GLU A 520 3.83 44.21 42.73
C GLU A 520 4.19 42.74 43.00
N GLY A 521 3.18 41.91 43.28
CA GLY A 521 3.35 40.47 43.42
C GLY A 521 2.90 39.74 42.16
N LYS A 522 3.45 38.55 41.91
CA LYS A 522 3.02 37.67 40.81
C LYS A 522 2.40 36.39 41.36
N ILE A 523 1.39 35.91 40.64
CA ILE A 523 0.73 34.62 40.86
C ILE A 523 0.81 33.86 39.54
N SER A 524 1.29 32.61 39.56
CA SER A 524 1.35 31.74 38.38
C SER A 524 0.75 30.38 38.68
N VAL A 525 0.16 29.76 37.65
CA VAL A 525 -0.34 28.38 37.71
C VAL A 525 0.13 27.61 36.48
N ASN A 526 0.67 26.42 36.70
CA ASN A 526 0.91 25.43 35.65
C ASN A 526 -0.23 24.42 35.66
N VAL A 527 -0.91 24.27 34.52
CA VAL A 527 -2.04 23.36 34.34
C VAL A 527 -1.61 22.21 33.42
N GLY A 528 -1.72 20.97 33.87
CA GLY A 528 -1.34 19.78 33.10
C GLY A 528 -2.52 18.86 32.78
N LEU A 529 -2.68 18.47 31.52
CA LEU A 529 -3.69 17.51 31.02
C LEU A 529 -3.18 16.74 29.80
N ASP A 530 -3.36 15.41 29.76
CA ASP A 530 -2.99 14.54 28.63
C ASP A 530 -1.56 14.78 28.09
N GLY A 531 -0.61 15.03 29.00
CA GLY A 531 0.80 15.30 28.67
C GLY A 531 1.08 16.71 28.16
N ILE A 532 0.08 17.59 28.11
CA ILE A 532 0.17 18.98 27.70
C ILE A 532 0.11 19.90 28.93
N ASN A 533 1.07 20.81 29.04
CA ASN A 533 1.13 21.81 30.11
C ASN A 533 0.86 23.21 29.57
N GLN A 534 0.03 23.98 30.27
CA GLN A 534 -0.27 25.38 29.98
C GLN A 534 -0.04 26.23 31.22
N GLU A 535 0.75 27.30 31.05
CA GLU A 535 1.02 28.26 32.12
C GLU A 535 0.12 29.48 31.99
N ALA A 536 -0.33 30.02 33.14
CA ALA A 536 -0.98 31.31 33.26
C ALA A 536 -0.34 32.12 34.40
N GLU A 537 -0.16 33.42 34.19
CA GLU A 537 0.42 34.35 35.18
C GLU A 537 -0.51 35.57 35.34
N LYS A 538 -0.57 36.11 36.57
CA LYS A 538 -1.26 37.35 36.91
C LYS A 538 -0.41 38.20 37.87
N THR A 539 -0.27 39.48 37.54
CA THR A 539 0.34 40.50 38.41
C THR A 539 -0.73 41.14 39.30
N VAL A 540 -0.39 41.38 40.57
CA VAL A 540 -1.27 41.95 41.59
C VAL A 540 -0.58 43.13 42.27
N ASN A 541 -1.27 44.27 42.34
CA ASN A 541 -0.77 45.47 43.02
C ASN A 541 -1.10 45.46 44.52
N ILE A 542 -0.09 45.56 45.38
CA ILE A 542 -0.28 45.48 46.83
C ILE A 542 -0.06 46.83 47.50
N MET A 543 -1.12 47.36 48.10
CA MET A 543 -1.16 48.69 48.72
C MET A 543 -1.05 48.64 50.24
N TRP A 544 -0.59 49.73 50.86
CA TRP A 544 -0.68 49.90 52.31
C TRP A 544 -2.09 50.31 52.72
N VAL A 545 -2.52 49.84 53.89
CA VAL A 545 -3.61 50.44 54.65
C VAL A 545 -3.01 51.47 55.59
N ILE A 546 -3.51 52.71 55.58
CA ILE A 546 -3.29 53.64 56.68
C ILE A 546 -4.56 53.59 57.52
N ASP A 547 -4.45 53.01 58.71
CA ASP A 547 -5.49 53.10 59.74
C ASP A 547 -5.29 54.44 60.47
N ILE A 548 -6.11 55.45 60.13
CA ILE A 548 -6.13 56.72 60.86
C ILE A 548 -7.25 56.59 61.91
N GLN A 549 -6.87 56.24 63.14
CA GLN A 549 -7.76 56.26 64.31
C GLN A 549 -7.99 57.67 64.84
#